data_AF-A0A3B8LN59-F1
#
_entry.id   AF-A0A3B8LN59-F1
#
_cell.length_a   1.000
_cell.length_b   1.000
_cell.length_c   1.000
_cell.angle_alpha   90.00
_cell.angle_beta   90.00
_cell.angle_gamma   90.00
#
_symmetry.space_group_name_H-M   'P 1'
#
loop_
_entity.id
_entity.type
_entity.pdbx_description
1 polymer ?
#
loop_
_entity_poly.entity_id
_entity_poly.type
_entity_poly.pdbx_seq_one_letter_code
_entity_poly.pdbx_strand_id
1 'polypeptide(L)'
;MTNHTPPHKENDPPTPQSTTPTDIPEPNTEEHTTPEEPTNADITEEIHEEDDTLQQERERALTLFRTLKKRISHLPERGMKREIVGELLCQLETGVQVELLQLIVEHSASHTSNAPLLVAVQDQKNAKHQLSYEQTRTLYQEARERDYPGVQRLFLSFNPVRGNTDVPPPGHHQLSGLTLGERKSLARKHNIYLLEKLLLDPDRSVIRNLLLNPRITEKEALFITTRRPNQADILEEVSEHQRWFSRYNIKLALCKNPYTPIPVILRALPFLTTHDLEELLHEHAHFHPQAIAMAEEIIHIRTAPEDAEPLPPLPPEAELPEEFPAPPKQNHRSYIHTLPTEPDKQ
;
A
#
# COMPACT_ATOMS: atom_id res chain seq x y z
N MET A 1 11.14 35.18 54.24
CA MET A 1 10.83 33.75 54.35
C MET A 1 10.87 33.17 52.93
N THR A 2 12.03 33.01 52.29
CA THR A 2 13.04 31.93 52.37
C THR A 2 12.48 30.52 52.12
N ASN A 3 12.78 29.96 50.94
CA ASN A 3 13.38 28.63 50.67
C ASN A 3 13.00 28.24 49.23
N HIS A 4 13.87 28.34 48.21
CA HIS A 4 15.14 27.64 47.93
C HIS A 4 15.03 26.11 47.88
N THR A 5 15.02 25.62 46.64
CA THR A 5 15.21 24.25 46.13
C THR A 5 16.52 23.60 46.62
N PRO A 6 16.54 22.30 46.96
CA PRO A 6 17.75 21.49 47.06
C PRO A 6 17.93 20.51 45.87
N PRO A 7 19.18 20.11 45.54
CA PRO A 7 19.52 19.35 44.34
C PRO A 7 19.53 17.82 44.52
N HIS A 8 19.37 17.11 43.39
CA HIS A 8 19.55 15.66 43.22
C HIS A 8 21.03 15.25 43.39
N LYS A 9 21.27 14.10 44.05
CA LYS A 9 22.56 13.41 44.10
C LYS A 9 22.47 12.06 43.39
N GLU A 10 23.46 11.82 42.54
CA GLU A 10 23.87 10.56 41.91
C GLU A 10 24.17 9.47 42.94
N ASN A 11 23.96 8.20 42.57
CA ASN A 11 24.63 7.05 43.16
C ASN A 11 24.87 6.00 42.07
N ASP A 12 26.16 5.79 41.78
CA ASP A 12 26.73 4.75 40.92
C ASP A 12 26.55 3.32 41.51
N PRO A 13 26.62 2.28 40.67
CA PRO A 13 26.48 0.88 41.09
C PRO A 13 27.80 0.29 41.65
N PRO A 14 27.75 -0.67 42.60
CA PRO A 14 28.96 -1.30 43.13
C PRO A 14 29.44 -2.52 42.32
N THR A 15 30.76 -2.59 42.14
CA THR A 15 31.59 -3.68 41.61
C THR A 15 31.59 -4.92 42.52
N PRO A 16 31.70 -6.17 41.99
CA PRO A 16 31.54 -7.39 42.78
C PRO A 16 32.81 -7.82 43.55
N GLN A 17 32.62 -8.40 44.73
CA GLN A 17 33.66 -9.05 45.54
C GLN A 17 33.67 -10.57 45.32
N SER A 18 34.89 -11.10 45.25
CA SER A 18 35.28 -12.51 45.14
C SER A 18 35.12 -13.26 46.46
N THR A 19 34.57 -14.48 46.42
CA THR A 19 34.85 -15.53 47.43
C THR A 19 35.01 -16.90 46.76
N THR A 20 35.97 -17.66 47.28
CA THR A 20 36.62 -18.88 46.77
C THR A 20 35.83 -20.17 47.12
N PRO A 21 36.27 -21.38 46.71
CA PRO A 21 35.41 -22.43 46.18
C PRO A 21 34.97 -23.46 47.23
N THR A 22 33.86 -24.16 46.99
CA THR A 22 33.45 -25.30 47.82
C THR A 22 32.92 -26.41 46.92
N ASP A 23 33.54 -27.58 47.12
CA ASP A 23 33.19 -28.96 46.78
C ASP A 23 32.16 -29.26 45.69
N ILE A 24 32.66 -29.98 44.68
CA ILE A 24 31.91 -30.74 43.69
C ILE A 24 31.57 -32.11 44.29
N PRO A 25 30.30 -32.54 44.36
CA PRO A 25 29.96 -33.95 44.31
C PRO A 25 29.68 -34.36 42.85
N GLU A 26 30.22 -35.51 42.46
CA GLU A 26 30.06 -36.15 41.15
C GLU A 26 28.58 -36.32 40.75
N PRO A 27 28.21 -36.15 39.47
CA PRO A 27 26.84 -36.40 39.02
C PRO A 27 26.62 -37.88 38.75
N ASN A 28 25.48 -38.37 39.23
CA ASN A 28 24.92 -39.68 38.89
C ASN A 28 24.75 -39.84 37.38
N THR A 29 25.04 -41.05 36.91
CA THR A 29 24.74 -41.55 35.58
C THR A 29 23.22 -41.63 35.39
N GLU A 30 22.64 -40.69 34.66
CA GLU A 30 21.30 -40.83 34.08
C GLU A 30 21.44 -40.90 32.55
N GLU A 31 20.75 -41.89 32.00
CA GLU A 31 20.83 -42.35 30.62
C GLU A 31 20.47 -41.23 29.63
N HIS A 32 21.40 -40.92 28.75
CA HIS A 32 21.18 -40.06 27.59
C HIS A 32 20.40 -40.88 26.56
N THR A 33 19.06 -40.80 26.58
CA THR A 33 18.27 -41.09 25.36
C THR A 33 18.53 -39.95 24.38
N THR A 34 19.36 -40.23 23.38
CA THR A 34 19.55 -39.39 22.20
C THR A 34 18.20 -39.20 21.51
N PRO A 35 17.77 -37.98 21.14
CA PRO A 35 16.67 -37.82 20.20
C PRO A 35 17.13 -38.41 18.87
N GLU A 36 16.35 -39.34 18.31
CA GLU A 36 16.55 -39.79 16.92
C GLU A 36 16.49 -38.55 16.01
N GLU A 37 17.58 -38.25 15.30
CA GLU A 37 17.56 -37.25 14.23
C GLU A 37 16.61 -37.76 13.14
N PRO A 38 15.63 -36.95 12.70
CA PRO A 38 14.73 -37.36 11.62
C PRO A 38 15.55 -37.67 10.37
N THR A 39 15.26 -38.81 9.75
CA THR A 39 16.02 -39.27 8.59
C THR A 39 15.77 -38.32 7.41
N ASN A 40 16.74 -38.10 6.52
CA ASN A 40 16.54 -37.28 5.32
C ASN A 40 15.31 -37.68 4.49
N ALA A 41 14.83 -38.93 4.61
CA ALA A 41 13.60 -39.42 3.99
C ALA A 41 12.32 -38.84 4.64
N ASP A 42 12.27 -38.73 5.99
CA ASP A 42 11.15 -38.14 6.72
C ASP A 42 11.03 -36.64 6.41
N ILE A 43 12.17 -35.95 6.33
CA ILE A 43 12.23 -34.53 5.94
C ILE A 43 11.73 -34.33 4.50
N THR A 44 12.07 -35.23 3.57
CA THR A 44 11.58 -35.13 2.19
C THR A 44 10.10 -35.49 2.03
N GLU A 45 9.55 -36.40 2.85
CA GLU A 45 8.11 -36.71 2.84
C GLU A 45 7.30 -35.56 3.46
N GLU A 46 7.75 -34.96 4.58
CA GLU A 46 7.10 -33.79 5.18
C GLU A 46 7.08 -32.59 4.23
N ILE A 47 8.18 -32.32 3.49
CA ILE A 47 8.23 -31.24 2.48
C ILE A 47 7.25 -31.51 1.32
N HIS A 48 7.12 -32.76 0.87
CA HIS A 48 6.21 -33.10 -0.23
C HIS A 48 4.73 -33.00 0.19
N GLU A 49 4.40 -33.42 1.40
CA GLU A 49 3.05 -33.29 1.96
C GLU A 49 2.68 -31.81 2.20
N GLU A 50 3.61 -30.98 2.68
CA GLU A 50 3.41 -29.54 2.82
C GLU A 50 3.16 -28.87 1.46
N ASP A 51 3.95 -29.16 0.43
CA ASP A 51 3.76 -28.61 -0.92
C ASP A 51 2.40 -29.00 -1.54
N ASP A 52 1.96 -30.24 -1.36
CA ASP A 52 0.65 -30.72 -1.84
C ASP A 52 -0.51 -30.00 -1.13
N THR A 53 -0.39 -29.74 0.18
CA THR A 53 -1.41 -28.99 0.94
C THR A 53 -1.49 -27.53 0.50
N LEU A 54 -0.35 -26.85 0.33
CA LEU A 54 -0.30 -25.47 -0.16
C LEU A 54 -0.89 -25.35 -1.57
N GLN A 55 -0.62 -26.32 -2.43
CA GLN A 55 -1.18 -26.36 -3.78
C GLN A 55 -2.71 -26.55 -3.73
N GLN A 56 -3.21 -27.44 -2.88
CA GLN A 56 -4.64 -27.66 -2.71
C GLN A 56 -5.37 -26.41 -2.18
N GLU A 57 -4.77 -25.71 -1.21
CA GLU A 57 -5.29 -24.44 -0.69
C GLU A 57 -5.37 -23.37 -1.78
N ARG A 58 -4.31 -23.23 -2.57
CA ARG A 58 -4.23 -22.27 -3.67
C ARG A 58 -5.27 -22.56 -4.76
N GLU A 59 -5.49 -23.82 -5.12
CA GLU A 59 -6.52 -24.23 -6.09
C GLU A 59 -7.94 -23.91 -5.60
N ARG A 60 -8.21 -24.17 -4.31
CA ARG A 60 -9.47 -23.84 -3.67
C ARG A 60 -9.67 -22.32 -3.63
N ALA A 61 -8.65 -21.56 -3.24
CA ALA A 61 -8.67 -20.10 -3.23
C ALA A 61 -8.90 -19.51 -4.63
N LEU A 62 -8.29 -20.09 -5.67
CA LEU A 62 -8.48 -19.66 -7.06
C LEU A 62 -9.92 -19.87 -7.55
N THR A 63 -10.54 -20.97 -7.17
CA THR A 63 -11.95 -21.25 -7.47
C THR A 63 -12.88 -20.25 -6.78
N LEU A 64 -12.59 -19.94 -5.52
CA LEU A 64 -13.31 -18.93 -4.75
C LEU A 64 -13.12 -17.53 -5.33
N PHE A 65 -11.89 -17.15 -5.70
CA PHE A 65 -11.57 -15.87 -6.33
C PHE A 65 -12.37 -15.65 -7.61
N ARG A 66 -12.41 -16.63 -8.52
CA ARG A 66 -13.19 -16.55 -9.77
C ARG A 66 -14.69 -16.36 -9.49
N THR A 67 -15.21 -17.09 -8.51
CA THR A 67 -16.62 -17.00 -8.07
C THR A 67 -16.93 -15.62 -7.48
N LEU A 68 -16.05 -15.14 -6.60
CA LEU A 68 -16.15 -13.84 -5.93
C LEU A 68 -16.12 -12.69 -6.93
N LYS A 69 -15.16 -12.72 -7.88
CA LYS A 69 -15.04 -11.75 -8.97
C LYS A 69 -16.32 -11.65 -9.77
N LYS A 70 -16.91 -12.79 -10.16
CA LYS A 70 -18.18 -12.82 -10.90
C LYS A 70 -19.35 -12.29 -10.08
N ARG A 71 -19.42 -12.60 -8.78
CA ARG A 71 -20.50 -12.14 -7.90
C ARG A 71 -20.43 -10.62 -7.65
N ILE A 72 -19.23 -10.09 -7.45
CA ILE A 72 -19.00 -8.69 -7.08
C ILE A 72 -19.10 -7.73 -8.27
N SER A 73 -18.81 -8.18 -9.50
CA SER A 73 -18.93 -7.34 -10.70
C SER A 73 -20.35 -6.81 -10.93
N HIS A 74 -21.38 -7.56 -10.50
CA HIS A 74 -22.79 -7.18 -10.63
C HIS A 74 -23.31 -6.29 -9.51
N LEU A 75 -22.57 -6.12 -8.41
CA LEU A 75 -23.02 -5.35 -7.25
C LEU A 75 -22.61 -3.89 -7.40
N PRO A 76 -23.55 -2.92 -7.33
CA PRO A 76 -23.19 -1.52 -7.45
C PRO A 76 -22.61 -0.97 -6.14
N GLU A 77 -23.09 -1.42 -4.98
CA GLU A 77 -22.80 -0.80 -3.68
C GLU A 77 -21.54 -1.33 -3.02
N ARG A 78 -20.68 -0.41 -2.58
CA ARG A 78 -19.43 -0.71 -1.87
C ARG A 78 -19.65 -1.47 -0.56
N GLY A 79 -20.71 -1.12 0.18
CA GLY A 79 -21.07 -1.78 1.44
C GLY A 79 -21.42 -3.25 1.23
N MET A 80 -22.22 -3.59 0.22
CA MET A 80 -22.59 -4.98 -0.08
C MET A 80 -21.37 -5.83 -0.46
N LYS A 81 -20.45 -5.28 -1.27
CA LYS A 81 -19.21 -5.96 -1.64
C LYS A 81 -18.38 -6.32 -0.40
N ARG A 82 -18.21 -5.36 0.50
CA ARG A 82 -17.50 -5.55 1.77
C ARG A 82 -18.12 -6.67 2.61
N GLU A 83 -19.45 -6.67 2.79
CA GLU A 83 -20.09 -7.71 3.61
C GLU A 83 -19.92 -9.12 3.02
N ILE A 84 -20.05 -9.29 1.69
CA ILE A 84 -19.87 -10.60 1.04
C ILE A 84 -18.43 -11.09 1.19
N VAL A 85 -17.46 -10.20 1.04
CA VAL A 85 -16.04 -10.56 1.24
C VAL A 85 -15.78 -10.93 2.71
N GLY A 86 -16.30 -10.16 3.66
CA GLY A 86 -16.11 -10.40 5.09
C GLY A 86 -16.74 -11.72 5.56
N GLU A 87 -17.97 -11.97 5.13
CA GLU A 87 -18.68 -13.22 5.41
C GLU A 87 -17.91 -14.44 4.87
N LEU A 88 -17.42 -14.36 3.63
CA LEU A 88 -16.62 -15.43 3.04
C LEU A 88 -15.32 -15.64 3.81
N LEU A 89 -14.55 -14.58 4.06
CA LEU A 89 -13.28 -14.68 4.78
C LEU A 89 -13.47 -15.31 6.16
N CYS A 90 -14.52 -14.95 6.91
CA CYS A 90 -14.77 -15.51 8.24
C CYS A 90 -15.12 -17.02 8.24
N GLN A 91 -15.51 -17.59 7.10
CA GLN A 91 -15.93 -18.99 6.98
C GLN A 91 -14.83 -19.93 6.45
N LEU A 92 -13.69 -19.39 6.00
CA LEU A 92 -12.62 -20.17 5.40
C LEU A 92 -11.56 -20.59 6.44
N GLU A 93 -10.77 -21.61 6.12
CA GLU A 93 -9.57 -21.98 6.86
C GLU A 93 -8.44 -20.97 6.59
N THR A 94 -7.52 -20.79 7.54
CA THR A 94 -6.53 -19.70 7.51
C THR A 94 -5.66 -19.73 6.25
N GLY A 95 -5.15 -20.90 5.83
CA GLY A 95 -4.34 -21.00 4.62
C GLY A 95 -5.08 -20.63 3.34
N VAL A 96 -6.33 -21.09 3.20
CA VAL A 96 -7.21 -20.70 2.09
C VAL A 96 -7.53 -19.20 2.13
N GLN A 97 -7.68 -18.60 3.32
CA GLN A 97 -7.86 -17.15 3.46
C GLN A 97 -6.63 -16.39 2.96
N VAL A 98 -5.41 -16.80 3.36
CA VAL A 98 -4.16 -16.14 2.95
C VAL A 98 -3.95 -16.26 1.44
N GLU A 99 -4.14 -17.44 0.84
CA GLU A 99 -4.07 -17.61 -0.62
C GLU A 99 -5.12 -16.76 -1.35
N LEU A 100 -6.35 -16.69 -0.83
CA LEU A 100 -7.39 -15.86 -1.44
C LEU A 100 -7.02 -14.37 -1.38
N LEU A 101 -6.49 -13.91 -0.24
CA LEU A 101 -6.02 -12.53 -0.09
C LEU A 101 -4.85 -12.23 -1.04
N GLN A 102 -3.89 -13.16 -1.16
CA GLN A 102 -2.76 -13.03 -2.09
C GLN A 102 -3.24 -12.92 -3.53
N LEU A 103 -4.14 -13.81 -3.98
CA LEU A 103 -4.73 -13.75 -5.30
C LEU A 103 -5.46 -12.42 -5.56
N ILE A 104 -6.19 -11.89 -4.56
CA ILE A 104 -6.87 -10.59 -4.67
C ILE A 104 -5.85 -9.46 -4.86
N VAL A 105 -4.75 -9.46 -4.10
CA VAL A 105 -3.70 -8.45 -4.22
C VAL A 105 -3.04 -8.52 -5.60
N GLU A 106 -2.55 -9.69 -6.01
CA GLU A 106 -1.91 -9.90 -7.32
C GLU A 106 -2.80 -9.47 -8.48
N HIS A 107 -4.05 -9.92 -8.49
CA HIS A 107 -4.97 -9.64 -9.59
C HIS A 107 -5.46 -8.18 -9.58
N SER A 108 -5.46 -7.51 -8.43
CA SER A 108 -5.76 -6.07 -8.37
C SER A 108 -4.63 -5.23 -8.94
N ALA A 109 -3.38 -5.70 -8.82
CA ALA A 109 -2.22 -5.06 -9.40
C ALA A 109 -2.22 -5.22 -10.93
N SER A 110 -2.51 -6.42 -11.45
CA SER A 110 -2.53 -6.67 -12.89
C SER A 110 -3.65 -5.91 -13.62
N HIS A 111 -4.87 -5.94 -13.10
CA HIS A 111 -6.03 -5.37 -13.78
C HIS A 111 -6.91 -4.53 -12.84
N THR A 112 -7.14 -3.26 -13.23
CA THR A 112 -7.99 -2.30 -12.49
C THR A 112 -9.43 -2.80 -12.26
N SER A 113 -9.93 -3.71 -13.10
CA SER A 113 -11.26 -4.32 -12.93
C SER A 113 -11.39 -5.17 -11.66
N ASN A 114 -10.27 -5.65 -11.11
CA ASN A 114 -10.23 -6.45 -9.88
C ASN A 114 -10.00 -5.58 -8.63
N ALA A 115 -9.52 -4.33 -8.78
CA ALA A 115 -9.27 -3.42 -7.67
C ALA A 115 -10.46 -3.23 -6.69
N PRO A 116 -11.74 -3.24 -7.11
CA PRO A 116 -12.86 -3.22 -6.17
C PRO A 116 -12.90 -4.37 -5.15
N LEU A 117 -12.31 -5.53 -5.44
CA LEU A 117 -12.17 -6.64 -4.50
C LEU A 117 -11.21 -6.28 -3.38
N LEU A 118 -10.03 -5.75 -3.74
CA LEU A 118 -9.05 -5.29 -2.77
C LEU A 118 -9.60 -4.17 -1.89
N VAL A 119 -10.38 -3.24 -2.46
CA VAL A 119 -11.08 -2.20 -1.66
C VAL A 119 -12.04 -2.83 -0.66
N ALA A 120 -12.80 -3.85 -1.05
CA ALA A 120 -13.72 -4.55 -0.16
C ALA A 120 -12.99 -5.26 0.99
N VAL A 121 -11.79 -5.78 0.75
CA VAL A 121 -10.90 -6.34 1.80
C VAL A 121 -10.36 -5.24 2.72
N GLN A 122 -9.86 -4.13 2.18
CA GLN A 122 -9.33 -3.02 2.99
C GLN A 122 -10.39 -2.31 3.84
N ASP A 123 -11.66 -2.42 3.46
CA ASP A 123 -12.77 -1.83 4.19
C ASP A 123 -13.36 -2.72 5.28
N GLN A 124 -12.79 -3.91 5.53
CA GLN A 124 -13.33 -4.85 6.52
C GLN A 124 -13.45 -4.27 7.93
N LYS A 125 -12.67 -3.24 8.28
CA LYS A 125 -12.84 -2.47 9.53
C LYS A 125 -14.24 -1.88 9.75
N ASN A 126 -15.01 -1.75 8.67
CA ASN A 126 -16.37 -1.20 8.65
C ASN A 126 -17.44 -2.28 8.37
N ALA A 127 -17.07 -3.57 8.35
CA ALA A 127 -17.99 -4.67 8.06
C ALA A 127 -18.76 -5.11 9.31
N LYS A 128 -19.95 -5.69 9.12
CA LYS A 128 -20.64 -6.38 10.23
C LYS A 128 -19.93 -7.69 10.57
N HIS A 129 -19.54 -8.43 9.53
CA HIS A 129 -18.72 -9.64 9.66
C HIS A 129 -17.26 -9.27 9.42
N GLN A 130 -16.63 -8.69 10.45
CA GLN A 130 -15.21 -8.34 10.41
C GLN A 130 -14.38 -9.43 11.09
N LEU A 131 -13.15 -9.61 10.62
CA LEU A 131 -12.17 -10.51 11.23
C LEU A 131 -11.89 -10.05 12.67
N SER A 132 -11.86 -10.99 13.60
CA SER A 132 -11.42 -10.71 14.98
C SER A 132 -9.93 -10.35 15.02
N TYR A 133 -9.49 -9.74 16.12
CA TYR A 133 -8.06 -9.45 16.32
C TYR A 133 -7.20 -10.72 16.28
N GLU A 134 -7.70 -11.82 16.85
CA GLU A 134 -7.01 -13.12 16.83
C GLU A 134 -6.86 -13.64 15.40
N GLN A 135 -7.94 -13.68 14.62
CA GLN A 135 -7.89 -14.07 13.21
C GLN A 135 -6.95 -13.18 12.39
N THR A 136 -6.99 -11.86 12.62
CA THR A 136 -6.11 -10.89 11.95
C THR A 136 -4.64 -11.18 12.24
N ARG A 137 -4.33 -11.54 13.50
CA ARG A 137 -2.96 -11.89 13.91
C ARG A 137 -2.49 -13.18 13.24
N THR A 138 -3.32 -14.22 13.22
CA THR A 138 -2.99 -15.50 12.57
C THR A 138 -2.75 -15.31 11.08
N LEU A 139 -3.61 -14.56 10.40
CA LEU A 139 -3.44 -14.23 8.98
C LEU A 139 -2.16 -13.45 8.69
N TYR A 140 -1.81 -12.51 9.57
CA TYR A 140 -0.57 -11.76 9.42
C TYR A 140 0.67 -12.66 9.60
N GLN A 141 0.64 -13.59 10.56
CA GLN A 141 1.74 -14.54 10.80
C GLN A 141 1.92 -15.49 9.62
N GLU A 142 0.83 -16.07 9.13
CA GLU A 142 0.87 -16.99 8.00
C GLU A 142 1.28 -16.28 6.69
N ALA A 143 0.79 -15.07 6.43
CA ALA A 143 1.25 -14.25 5.30
C ALA A 143 2.74 -13.85 5.42
N ARG A 144 3.32 -13.88 6.61
CA ARG A 144 4.74 -13.65 6.83
C ARG A 144 5.56 -14.91 6.58
N GLU A 145 5.05 -16.07 6.99
CA GLU A 145 5.68 -17.37 6.73
C GLU A 145 5.71 -17.68 5.22
N ARG A 146 4.65 -17.34 4.49
CA ARG A 146 4.55 -17.51 3.03
C ARG A 146 5.21 -16.40 2.19
N ASP A 147 5.84 -15.41 2.84
CA ASP A 147 6.44 -14.22 2.21
C ASP A 147 5.48 -13.45 1.26
N TYR A 148 4.28 -13.14 1.75
CA TYR A 148 3.26 -12.36 1.04
C TYR A 148 3.19 -10.91 1.55
N PRO A 149 4.13 -10.02 1.15
CA PRO A 149 4.18 -8.64 1.66
C PRO A 149 2.94 -7.83 1.30
N GLY A 150 2.29 -8.15 0.17
CA GLY A 150 1.04 -7.55 -0.26
C GLY A 150 -0.11 -7.82 0.72
N VAL A 151 -0.21 -9.03 1.23
CA VAL A 151 -1.20 -9.43 2.24
C VAL A 151 -0.87 -8.83 3.61
N GLN A 152 0.42 -8.85 4.01
CA GLN A 152 0.86 -8.22 5.26
C GLN A 152 0.47 -6.73 5.32
N ARG A 153 0.60 -5.99 4.21
CA ARG A 153 0.19 -4.58 4.10
C ARG A 153 -1.28 -4.34 4.44
N LEU A 154 -2.17 -5.32 4.26
CA LEU A 154 -3.61 -5.16 4.55
C LEU A 154 -3.90 -5.01 6.04
N PHE A 155 -3.06 -5.60 6.88
CA PHE A 155 -3.27 -5.66 8.33
C PHE A 155 -2.48 -4.60 9.11
N LEU A 156 -1.59 -3.89 8.44
CA LEU A 156 -0.80 -2.83 9.04
C LEU A 156 -1.64 -1.53 9.14
N SER A 157 -1.66 -0.96 10.34
CA SER A 157 -2.23 0.38 10.57
C SER A 157 -1.18 1.44 10.25
N PHE A 158 -1.51 2.38 9.35
CA PHE A 158 -0.57 3.39 8.88
C PHE A 158 -1.09 4.82 9.09
N ASN A 159 -0.24 5.71 9.59
CA ASN A 159 -0.51 7.13 9.80
C ASN A 159 -0.11 7.96 8.56
N PRO A 160 -0.83 9.03 8.17
CA PRO A 160 -0.46 9.86 7.02
C PRO A 160 0.98 10.40 7.11
N VAL A 161 1.63 10.60 5.95
CA VAL A 161 3.00 11.15 5.85
C VAL A 161 3.10 12.51 6.54
N ARG A 162 2.09 13.37 6.32
CA ARG A 162 1.88 14.57 7.13
C ARG A 162 0.70 14.31 8.05
N GLY A 163 0.99 14.24 9.35
CA GLY A 163 -0.01 14.10 10.42
C GLY A 163 -1.09 15.18 10.36
N ASN A 164 -2.19 14.94 11.07
CA ASN A 164 -3.15 16.02 11.33
C ASN A 164 -2.42 17.20 11.95
N THR A 165 -2.73 18.40 11.48
CA THR A 165 -2.28 19.62 12.14
C THR A 165 -3.04 19.74 13.47
N ASP A 166 -2.32 20.00 14.58
CA ASP A 166 -2.92 20.19 15.92
C ASP A 166 -4.01 21.28 15.90
N VAL A 167 -3.82 22.28 15.05
CA VAL A 167 -4.80 23.30 14.74
C VAL A 167 -5.40 22.99 13.35
N PRO A 168 -6.71 22.74 13.25
CA PRO A 168 -7.38 22.60 11.96
C PRO A 168 -7.12 23.80 11.05
N PRO A 169 -6.95 23.60 9.73
CA PRO A 169 -6.84 24.72 8.80
C PRO A 169 -8.10 25.59 8.91
N PRO A 170 -7.96 26.93 8.92
CA PRO A 170 -9.11 27.80 9.11
C PRO A 170 -10.14 27.60 8.01
N GLY A 171 -11.41 27.59 8.42
CA GLY A 171 -12.56 27.65 7.53
C GLY A 171 -12.69 29.02 6.86
N HIS A 172 -13.69 29.17 5.99
CA HIS A 172 -13.97 30.45 5.38
C HIS A 172 -14.42 31.48 6.43
N HIS A 173 -13.76 32.64 6.50
CA HIS A 173 -13.99 33.68 7.52
C HIS A 173 -15.46 34.10 7.68
N GLN A 174 -16.24 34.20 6.59
CA GLN A 174 -17.67 34.53 6.65
C GLN A 174 -18.56 33.46 7.32
N LEU A 175 -18.02 32.27 7.61
CA LEU A 175 -18.73 31.19 8.29
C LEU A 175 -18.26 31.02 9.75
N SER A 176 -17.30 31.82 10.23
CA SER A 176 -16.70 31.67 11.57
C SER A 176 -17.68 31.92 12.72
N GLY A 177 -18.69 32.77 12.49
CA GLY A 177 -19.75 33.06 13.47
C GLY A 177 -20.87 32.01 13.53
N LEU A 178 -20.85 31.01 12.63
CA LEU A 178 -21.89 29.98 12.58
C LEU A 178 -21.50 28.77 13.45
N THR A 179 -22.49 28.21 14.12
CA THR A 179 -22.38 26.94 14.84
C THR A 179 -22.15 25.78 13.86
N LEU A 180 -21.57 24.68 14.35
CA LEU A 180 -21.39 23.46 13.55
C LEU A 180 -22.73 22.95 12.97
N GLY A 181 -23.81 23.03 13.76
CA GLY A 181 -25.15 22.63 13.32
C GLY A 181 -25.66 23.46 12.14
N GLU A 182 -25.44 24.78 12.17
CA GLU A 182 -25.79 25.69 11.07
C GLU A 182 -24.97 25.39 9.82
N ARG A 183 -23.64 25.21 9.94
CA ARG A 183 -22.78 24.87 8.78
C ARG A 183 -23.20 23.53 8.14
N LYS A 184 -23.50 22.50 8.95
CA LYS A 184 -24.06 21.23 8.47
C LYS A 184 -25.42 21.41 7.78
N SER A 185 -26.27 22.31 8.29
CA SER A 185 -27.55 22.64 7.66
C SER A 185 -27.34 23.33 6.31
N LEU A 186 -26.45 24.31 6.23
CA LEU A 186 -26.11 25.02 4.99
C LEU A 186 -25.53 24.09 3.93
N ALA A 187 -24.71 23.11 4.30
CA ALA A 187 -24.15 22.12 3.38
C ALA A 187 -25.21 21.30 2.62
N ARG A 188 -26.43 21.18 3.16
CA ARG A 188 -27.56 20.50 2.52
C ARG A 188 -28.43 21.42 1.66
N LYS A 189 -28.22 22.74 1.74
CA LYS A 189 -29.01 23.74 1.03
C LYS A 189 -28.51 23.96 -0.39
N HIS A 190 -29.24 24.81 -1.12
CA HIS A 190 -29.14 24.97 -2.57
C HIS A 190 -28.31 26.19 -2.99
N ASN A 191 -27.80 26.97 -2.04
CA ASN A 191 -27.08 28.21 -2.32
C ASN A 191 -25.61 27.91 -2.67
N ILE A 192 -25.29 27.95 -3.97
CA ILE A 192 -23.95 27.64 -4.52
C ILE A 192 -22.85 28.49 -3.87
N TYR A 193 -23.08 29.78 -3.67
CA TYR A 193 -22.10 30.69 -3.06
C TYR A 193 -21.77 30.33 -1.60
N LEU A 194 -22.71 29.76 -0.86
CA LEU A 194 -22.43 29.23 0.48
C LEU A 194 -21.73 27.87 0.42
N LEU A 195 -22.09 27.01 -0.55
CA LEU A 195 -21.44 25.71 -0.74
C LEU A 195 -19.96 25.86 -1.08
N GLU A 196 -19.59 26.81 -1.94
CA GLU A 196 -18.19 27.10 -2.28
C GLU A 196 -17.36 27.47 -1.05
N LYS A 197 -17.93 28.22 -0.11
CA LYS A 197 -17.25 28.57 1.15
C LYS A 197 -17.10 27.38 2.09
N LEU A 198 -18.10 26.49 2.10
CA LEU A 198 -18.10 25.28 2.91
C LEU A 198 -17.08 24.24 2.41
N LEU A 199 -16.53 24.38 1.20
CA LEU A 199 -15.39 23.57 0.74
C LEU A 199 -14.15 23.77 1.62
N LEU A 200 -14.07 24.93 2.28
CA LEU A 200 -12.97 25.24 3.20
C LEU A 200 -13.22 24.75 4.63
N ASP A 201 -14.39 24.19 4.94
CA ASP A 201 -14.74 23.82 6.32
C ASP A 201 -13.77 22.77 6.89
N PRO A 202 -13.23 22.97 8.10
CA PRO A 202 -12.35 21.99 8.73
C PRO A 202 -13.08 20.78 9.30
N ASP A 203 -14.41 20.81 9.43
CA ASP A 203 -15.14 19.72 10.08
C ASP A 203 -15.57 18.64 9.08
N ARG A 204 -15.10 17.40 9.30
CA ARG A 204 -15.45 16.22 8.50
C ARG A 204 -16.97 16.04 8.32
N SER A 205 -17.79 16.35 9.34
CA SER A 205 -19.25 16.20 9.24
C SER A 205 -19.88 17.24 8.30
N VAL A 206 -19.29 18.42 8.15
CA VAL A 206 -19.74 19.42 7.18
C VAL A 206 -19.39 18.94 5.77
N ILE A 207 -18.15 18.51 5.56
CA ILE A 207 -17.69 17.95 4.28
C ILE A 207 -18.52 16.74 3.87
N ARG A 208 -18.84 15.82 4.79
CA ARG A 208 -19.75 14.69 4.53
C ARG A 208 -21.08 15.14 3.93
N ASN A 209 -21.72 16.15 4.54
CA ASN A 209 -23.00 16.66 4.04
C ASN A 209 -22.85 17.39 2.71
N LEU A 210 -21.70 18.05 2.49
CA LEU A 210 -21.38 18.72 1.24
C LEU A 210 -21.24 17.71 0.10
N LEU A 211 -20.50 16.62 0.30
CA LEU A 211 -20.28 15.56 -0.69
C LEU A 211 -21.58 14.84 -1.10
N LEU A 212 -22.58 14.79 -0.21
CA LEU A 212 -23.93 14.27 -0.50
C LEU A 212 -24.79 15.25 -1.30
N ASN A 213 -24.43 16.53 -1.36
CA ASN A 213 -25.24 17.54 -2.02
C ASN A 213 -25.18 17.35 -3.55
N PRO A 214 -26.33 17.28 -4.24
CA PRO A 214 -26.37 17.05 -5.69
C PRO A 214 -25.74 18.17 -6.51
N ARG A 215 -25.60 19.39 -5.95
CA ARG A 215 -24.95 20.52 -6.63
C ARG A 215 -23.43 20.46 -6.63
N ILE A 216 -22.84 19.65 -5.75
CA ILE A 216 -21.39 19.44 -5.77
C ILE A 216 -21.04 18.62 -7.01
N THR A 217 -20.03 19.10 -7.72
CA THR A 217 -19.47 18.49 -8.92
C THR A 217 -18.08 17.92 -8.61
N GLU A 218 -17.51 17.23 -9.60
CA GLU A 218 -16.15 16.69 -9.48
C GLU A 218 -15.11 17.80 -9.24
N LYS A 219 -15.35 19.02 -9.75
CA LYS A 219 -14.48 20.18 -9.55
C LYS A 219 -14.34 20.52 -8.07
N GLU A 220 -15.46 20.58 -7.34
CA GLU A 220 -15.46 20.89 -5.91
C GLU A 220 -14.88 19.74 -5.08
N ALA A 221 -15.16 18.48 -5.45
CA ALA A 221 -14.54 17.32 -4.80
C ALA A 221 -13.02 17.30 -5.01
N LEU A 222 -12.54 17.65 -6.21
CA LEU A 222 -11.12 17.76 -6.53
C LEU A 222 -10.45 18.91 -5.76
N PHE A 223 -11.15 20.02 -5.58
CA PHE A 223 -10.67 21.12 -4.74
C PHE A 223 -10.43 20.65 -3.30
N ILE A 224 -11.36 19.86 -2.73
CA ILE A 224 -11.20 19.30 -1.37
C ILE A 224 -9.97 18.38 -1.30
N THR A 225 -9.76 17.51 -2.29
CA THR A 225 -8.64 16.55 -2.26
C THR A 225 -7.28 17.16 -2.54
N THR A 226 -7.21 18.24 -3.31
CA THR A 226 -5.95 18.91 -3.66
C THR A 226 -5.50 19.96 -2.65
N ARG A 227 -6.40 20.42 -1.77
CA ARG A 227 -6.12 21.44 -0.75
C ARG A 227 -4.98 21.02 0.19
N ARG A 228 -4.13 21.98 0.54
CA ARG A 228 -3.01 21.85 1.50
C ARG A 228 -2.88 23.16 2.30
N PRO A 229 -2.66 23.13 3.64
CA PRO A 229 -2.79 21.96 4.51
C PRO A 229 -4.23 21.43 4.53
N ASN A 230 -4.38 20.15 4.86
CA ASN A 230 -5.67 19.46 4.96
C ASN A 230 -5.67 18.49 6.14
N GLN A 231 -6.85 18.07 6.57
CA GLN A 231 -6.98 17.07 7.60
C GLN A 231 -7.15 15.67 6.99
N ALA A 232 -6.53 14.68 7.64
CA ALA A 232 -6.56 13.29 7.25
C ALA A 232 -7.98 12.72 7.17
N ASP A 233 -8.84 13.13 8.10
CA ASP A 233 -10.22 12.67 8.24
C ASP A 233 -11.14 13.22 7.13
N ILE A 234 -10.89 14.44 6.64
CA ILE A 234 -11.54 15.02 5.46
C ILE A 234 -11.19 14.20 4.20
N LEU A 235 -9.92 13.87 4.02
CA LEU A 235 -9.45 13.07 2.87
C LEU A 235 -9.96 11.63 2.94
N GLU A 236 -10.03 11.05 4.14
CA GLU A 236 -10.66 9.75 4.37
C GLU A 236 -12.15 9.80 4.00
N GLU A 237 -12.89 10.84 4.38
CA GLU A 237 -14.31 11.01 4.04
C GLU A 237 -14.55 11.05 2.53
N VAL A 238 -13.71 11.78 1.77
CA VAL A 238 -13.81 11.77 0.30
C VAL A 238 -13.54 10.38 -0.27
N SER A 239 -12.56 9.66 0.31
CA SER A 239 -12.20 8.31 -0.13
C SER A 239 -13.27 7.27 0.14
N GLU A 240 -14.08 7.45 1.18
CA GLU A 240 -15.19 6.57 1.55
C GLU A 240 -16.41 6.79 0.65
N HIS A 241 -16.57 7.99 0.11
CA HIS A 241 -17.74 8.37 -0.68
C HIS A 241 -17.76 7.72 -2.08
N GLN A 242 -18.68 6.78 -2.30
CA GLN A 242 -18.79 5.98 -3.52
C GLN A 242 -18.82 6.83 -4.82
N ARG A 243 -19.61 7.91 -4.85
CA ARG A 243 -19.72 8.81 -6.02
C ARG A 243 -18.38 9.43 -6.41
N TRP A 244 -17.55 9.79 -5.43
CA TRP A 244 -16.34 10.57 -5.66
C TRP A 244 -15.12 9.67 -5.83
N PHE A 245 -14.98 8.65 -5.00
CA PHE A 245 -13.87 7.69 -5.12
C PHE A 245 -13.91 6.92 -6.45
N SER A 246 -15.08 6.74 -7.09
CA SER A 246 -15.15 6.15 -8.43
C SER A 246 -14.41 6.96 -9.50
N ARG A 247 -14.20 8.27 -9.32
CA ARG A 247 -13.53 9.16 -10.29
C ARG A 247 -12.03 8.97 -10.27
N TYR A 248 -11.41 8.94 -11.44
CA TYR A 248 -9.96 8.74 -11.59
C TYR A 248 -9.17 9.92 -10.97
N ASN A 249 -9.51 11.14 -11.35
CA ASN A 249 -8.83 12.36 -10.88
C ASN A 249 -8.87 12.52 -9.37
N ILE A 250 -9.95 12.07 -8.72
CA ILE A 250 -10.06 12.07 -7.26
C ILE A 250 -9.05 11.11 -6.63
N LYS A 251 -8.92 9.88 -7.16
CA LYS A 251 -7.93 8.91 -6.68
C LYS A 251 -6.50 9.42 -6.86
N LEU A 252 -6.19 9.97 -8.04
CA LEU A 252 -4.87 10.54 -8.32
C LEU A 252 -4.56 11.72 -7.39
N ALA A 253 -5.50 12.64 -7.21
CA ALA A 253 -5.33 13.79 -6.32
C ALA A 253 -5.14 13.38 -4.84
N LEU A 254 -5.83 12.32 -4.38
CA LEU A 254 -5.60 11.75 -3.06
C LEU A 254 -4.17 11.23 -2.93
N CYS A 255 -3.66 10.48 -3.91
CA CYS A 255 -2.27 10.00 -3.90
C CYS A 255 -1.24 11.14 -3.92
N LYS A 256 -1.51 12.22 -4.67
CA LYS A 256 -0.61 13.39 -4.73
C LYS A 256 -0.62 14.24 -3.46
N ASN A 257 -1.61 14.12 -2.58
CA ASN A 257 -1.73 14.96 -1.38
C ASN A 257 -0.98 14.34 -0.17
N PRO A 258 0.02 15.05 0.41
CA PRO A 258 0.85 14.50 1.49
C PRO A 258 0.12 14.35 2.84
N TYR A 259 -1.07 14.95 3.00
CA TYR A 259 -1.91 14.78 4.20
C TYR A 259 -2.86 13.58 4.08
N THR A 260 -2.89 12.90 2.93
CA THR A 260 -3.73 11.72 2.73
C THR A 260 -3.22 10.56 3.60
N PRO A 261 -4.11 9.91 4.37
CA PRO A 261 -3.77 8.69 5.08
C PRO A 261 -3.25 7.61 4.15
N ILE A 262 -2.20 6.91 4.57
CA ILE A 262 -1.63 5.81 3.78
C ILE A 262 -2.68 4.74 3.40
N PRO A 263 -3.62 4.33 4.27
CA PRO A 263 -4.66 3.37 3.87
C PRO A 263 -5.50 3.87 2.69
N VAL A 264 -5.72 5.18 2.56
CA VAL A 264 -6.42 5.78 1.43
C VAL A 264 -5.57 5.74 0.16
N ILE A 265 -4.26 5.99 0.28
CA ILE A 265 -3.30 5.89 -0.83
C ILE A 265 -3.24 4.45 -1.34
N LEU A 266 -2.97 3.47 -0.47
CA LEU A 266 -2.88 2.06 -0.82
C LEU A 266 -4.16 1.54 -1.51
N ARG A 267 -5.32 2.05 -1.09
CA ARG A 267 -6.61 1.76 -1.74
C ARG A 267 -6.71 2.34 -3.15
N ALA A 268 -6.11 3.50 -3.40
CA ALA A 268 -6.21 4.22 -4.66
C ALA A 268 -5.19 3.72 -5.73
N LEU A 269 -4.00 3.29 -5.32
CA LEU A 269 -2.91 2.89 -6.24
C LEU A 269 -3.31 1.88 -7.33
N PRO A 270 -4.03 0.77 -7.03
CA PRO A 270 -4.42 -0.20 -8.06
C PRO A 270 -5.27 0.38 -9.20
N PHE A 271 -5.90 1.53 -8.98
CA PHE A 271 -6.75 2.17 -9.98
C PHE A 271 -6.01 3.15 -10.90
N LEU A 272 -4.77 3.50 -10.59
CA LEU A 272 -3.98 4.45 -11.37
C LEU A 272 -3.36 3.77 -12.59
N THR A 273 -3.05 4.55 -13.63
CA THR A 273 -2.28 4.07 -14.79
C THR A 273 -0.83 3.82 -14.40
N THR A 274 -0.12 2.98 -15.17
CA THR A 274 1.33 2.76 -14.96
C THR A 274 2.12 4.07 -15.06
N HIS A 275 1.77 4.92 -16.03
CA HIS A 275 2.40 6.24 -16.20
C HIS A 275 2.24 7.13 -14.96
N ASP A 276 1.03 7.25 -14.42
CA ASP A 276 0.80 8.11 -13.25
C ASP A 276 1.47 7.51 -11.99
N LEU A 277 1.59 6.18 -11.88
CA LEU A 277 2.34 5.53 -10.80
C LEU A 277 3.83 5.87 -10.88
N GLU A 278 4.42 5.80 -12.08
CA GLU A 278 5.81 6.22 -12.31
C GLU A 278 5.99 7.70 -11.96
N GLU A 279 5.08 8.57 -12.42
CA GLU A 279 5.11 10.00 -12.09
C GLU A 279 5.05 10.23 -10.57
N LEU A 280 4.16 9.53 -9.86
CA LEU A 280 4.06 9.61 -8.39
C LEU A 280 5.36 9.20 -7.69
N LEU A 281 6.05 8.17 -8.18
CA LEU A 281 7.33 7.72 -7.62
C LEU A 281 8.47 8.73 -7.87
N HIS A 282 8.47 9.42 -9.02
CA HIS A 282 9.45 10.45 -9.34
C HIS A 282 9.21 11.78 -8.59
N GLU A 283 7.96 12.22 -8.50
CA GLU A 283 7.59 13.56 -7.98
C GLU A 283 7.61 13.66 -6.44
N HIS A 284 7.54 12.54 -5.72
CA HIS A 284 7.27 12.56 -4.28
C HIS A 284 8.43 12.06 -3.43
N ALA A 285 9.36 12.96 -3.12
CA ALA A 285 10.48 12.76 -2.19
C ALA A 285 10.10 12.31 -0.76
N HIS A 286 8.81 12.25 -0.42
CA HIS A 286 8.30 11.86 0.90
C HIS A 286 7.15 10.85 0.82
N PHE A 287 7.00 10.11 -0.28
CA PHE A 287 6.00 9.05 -0.33
C PHE A 287 6.30 7.98 0.74
N HIS A 288 5.27 7.46 1.40
CA HIS A 288 5.49 6.47 2.45
C HIS A 288 6.08 5.18 1.88
N PRO A 289 7.06 4.51 2.53
CA PRO A 289 7.72 3.31 1.99
C PRO A 289 6.77 2.22 1.51
N GLN A 290 5.65 1.99 2.22
CA GLN A 290 4.66 0.98 1.82
C GLN A 290 3.86 1.36 0.58
N ALA A 291 3.65 2.66 0.35
CA ALA A 291 3.00 3.13 -0.86
C ALA A 291 3.96 3.06 -2.06
N ILE A 292 5.26 3.31 -1.83
CA ILE A 292 6.33 3.09 -2.82
C ILE A 292 6.37 1.60 -3.20
N ALA A 293 6.52 0.71 -2.23
CA ALA A 293 6.62 -0.73 -2.46
C ALA A 293 5.40 -1.29 -3.23
N MET A 294 4.19 -0.84 -2.88
CA MET A 294 2.99 -1.26 -3.60
C MET A 294 2.93 -0.69 -5.02
N ALA A 295 3.34 0.56 -5.24
CA ALA A 295 3.36 1.16 -6.57
C ALA A 295 4.38 0.44 -7.49
N GLU A 296 5.58 0.15 -6.98
CA GLU A 296 6.62 -0.60 -7.69
C GLU A 296 6.15 -2.02 -8.03
N GLU A 297 5.52 -2.72 -7.08
CA GLU A 297 4.92 -4.04 -7.31
C GLU A 297 3.87 -4.01 -8.41
N ILE A 298 2.98 -3.01 -8.41
CA ILE A 298 1.97 -2.83 -9.45
C ILE A 298 2.62 -2.58 -10.82
N ILE A 299 3.62 -1.70 -10.89
CA ILE A 299 4.35 -1.41 -12.14
C ILE A 299 5.03 -2.68 -12.63
N HIS A 300 5.71 -3.42 -11.75
CA HIS A 300 6.39 -4.66 -12.09
C HIS A 300 5.41 -5.70 -12.67
N ILE A 301 4.29 -5.95 -11.99
CA ILE A 301 3.27 -6.91 -12.43
C ILE A 301 2.67 -6.52 -13.79
N ARG A 302 2.47 -5.23 -14.05
CA ARG A 302 1.89 -4.74 -15.33
C ARG A 302 2.88 -4.67 -16.48
N THR A 303 4.17 -4.59 -16.17
CA THR A 303 5.25 -4.47 -17.15
C THR A 303 5.95 -5.81 -17.40
N ALA A 304 5.69 -6.80 -16.56
CA ALA A 304 6.13 -8.17 -16.78
C ALA A 304 5.63 -8.64 -18.16
N PRO A 305 6.52 -9.12 -19.04
CA PRO A 305 6.12 -9.63 -20.35
C PRO A 305 5.21 -10.84 -20.15
N GLU A 306 3.95 -10.74 -20.57
CA GLU A 306 2.94 -11.80 -20.36
C GLU A 306 3.27 -13.12 -21.08
N ASP A 307 4.14 -13.13 -22.10
CA ASP A 307 4.66 -14.32 -22.77
C ASP A 307 5.97 -13.94 -23.48
N ALA A 308 7.14 -14.27 -22.93
CA ALA A 308 8.33 -14.39 -23.76
C ALA A 308 8.20 -15.74 -24.49
N GLU A 309 7.83 -15.72 -25.77
CA GLU A 309 7.99 -16.88 -26.67
C GLU A 309 9.31 -17.59 -26.36
N PRO A 310 9.38 -18.94 -26.35
CA PRO A 310 10.66 -19.61 -26.30
C PRO A 310 11.49 -19.04 -27.43
N LEU A 311 12.67 -18.49 -27.11
CA LEU A 311 13.63 -18.08 -28.11
C LEU A 311 13.65 -19.19 -29.18
N PRO A 312 13.44 -18.87 -30.47
CA PRO A 312 13.53 -19.89 -31.50
C PRO A 312 14.84 -20.64 -31.28
N PRO A 313 14.84 -21.98 -31.32
CA PRO A 313 16.04 -22.75 -31.03
C PRO A 313 17.17 -22.13 -31.85
N LEU A 314 18.26 -21.77 -31.16
CA LEU A 314 19.44 -21.22 -31.80
C LEU A 314 19.70 -22.06 -33.05
N PRO A 315 19.76 -21.46 -34.25
CA PRO A 315 20.04 -22.23 -35.44
C PRO A 315 21.31 -23.04 -35.15
N PRO A 316 21.29 -24.36 -35.39
CA PRO A 316 22.49 -25.17 -35.19
C PRO A 316 23.59 -24.52 -36.00
N GLU A 317 24.76 -24.31 -35.37
CA GLU A 317 25.94 -23.67 -35.95
C GLU A 317 26.05 -23.97 -37.45
N ALA A 318 25.62 -23.01 -38.26
CA ALA A 318 25.66 -23.09 -39.71
C ALA A 318 26.21 -21.74 -40.21
N GLU A 319 27.53 -21.77 -40.34
CA GLU A 319 28.35 -20.98 -41.26
C GLU A 319 28.43 -19.48 -40.98
N LEU A 320 29.47 -19.14 -40.21
CA LEU A 320 30.14 -17.84 -40.31
C LEU A 320 30.34 -17.50 -41.80
N PRO A 321 29.89 -16.33 -42.29
CA PRO A 321 30.33 -15.86 -43.59
C PRO A 321 31.83 -15.64 -43.54
N GLU A 322 32.60 -16.49 -44.24
CA GLU A 322 33.95 -16.16 -44.64
C GLU A 322 33.86 -14.89 -45.51
N GLU A 323 34.52 -13.83 -45.05
CA GLU A 323 34.63 -12.48 -45.66
C GLU A 323 33.74 -11.40 -45.02
N PHE A 324 34.34 -10.69 -44.05
CA PHE A 324 33.98 -9.31 -43.76
C PHE A 324 34.44 -8.42 -44.92
N PRO A 325 33.56 -7.69 -45.62
CA PRO A 325 33.99 -6.71 -46.60
C PRO A 325 34.71 -5.56 -45.89
N ALA A 326 35.93 -5.27 -46.34
CA ALA A 326 36.78 -4.22 -45.79
C ALA A 326 36.08 -2.84 -45.79
N PRO A 327 36.29 -2.01 -44.76
CA PRO A 327 35.65 -0.69 -44.68
C PRO A 327 36.08 0.20 -45.85
N PRO A 328 35.17 1.04 -46.39
CA PRO A 328 35.50 1.92 -47.49
C PRO A 328 36.58 2.93 -47.06
N LYS A 329 37.66 2.98 -47.83
CA LYS A 329 38.76 3.96 -47.68
C LYS A 329 38.20 5.37 -47.90
N GLN A 330 37.98 6.11 -46.81
CA GLN A 330 37.74 7.55 -46.89
C GLN A 330 39.05 8.25 -47.25
N ASN A 331 39.28 8.45 -48.55
CA ASN A 331 40.34 9.30 -49.04
C ASN A 331 39.98 10.77 -48.80
N HIS A 332 40.77 11.41 -47.95
CA HIS A 332 40.82 12.86 -47.83
C HIS A 332 41.06 13.54 -49.18
N ARG A 333 40.20 14.50 -49.54
CA ARG A 333 40.63 15.68 -50.30
C ARG A 333 39.74 16.88 -50.01
N SER A 334 40.32 17.78 -49.22
CA SER A 334 40.40 19.22 -49.48
C SER A 334 39.10 20.00 -49.68
N TYR A 335 38.71 20.78 -48.66
CA TYR A 335 38.44 22.21 -48.88
C TYR A 335 39.06 23.04 -47.75
N ILE A 336 40.03 23.84 -48.14
CA ILE A 336 40.65 24.93 -47.38
C ILE A 336 39.76 26.16 -47.58
N HIS A 337 39.35 26.81 -46.48
CA HIS A 337 39.42 28.26 -46.28
C HIS A 337 39.02 28.59 -44.82
N THR A 338 39.98 28.84 -43.92
CA THR A 338 40.41 30.16 -43.38
C THR A 338 39.34 30.83 -42.48
N LEU A 339 39.36 30.58 -41.15
CA LEU A 339 39.88 31.44 -40.03
C LEU A 339 39.08 32.75 -39.79
N PRO A 340 39.16 33.45 -38.62
CA PRO A 340 39.78 33.15 -37.31
C PRO A 340 38.83 33.33 -36.09
N THR A 341 38.97 32.57 -35.00
CA THR A 341 39.68 32.90 -33.74
C THR A 341 39.11 34.10 -32.95
N GLU A 342 38.44 33.81 -31.84
CA GLU A 342 38.33 34.73 -30.69
C GLU A 342 39.72 35.02 -30.10
N PRO A 343 39.89 36.16 -29.41
CA PRO A 343 40.72 36.18 -28.23
C PRO A 343 39.93 36.68 -27.01
N ASP A 344 39.80 35.76 -26.07
CA ASP A 344 40.13 35.88 -24.66
C ASP A 344 40.50 37.27 -24.06
N LYS A 345 39.98 37.47 -22.84
CA LYS A 345 40.37 38.39 -21.75
C LYS A 345 39.83 39.82 -21.74
N GLN A 346 38.91 40.06 -20.80
CA GLN A 346 39.28 40.60 -19.48
C GLN A 346 38.38 40.03 -18.38
#